data_AF-A0A812ZWE9-F1
#
_entry.id   AF-A0A812ZWE9-F1
#
_cell.length_a   1.000
_cell.length_b   1.000
_cell.length_c   1.000
_cell.angle_alpha   90.00
_cell.angle_beta   90.00
_cell.angle_gamma   90.00
#
_symmetry.space_group_name_H-M   'P 1'
#
loop_
_entity.id
_entity.type
_entity.pdbx_description
1 polymer ?
#
loop_
_entity_poly.entity_id
_entity_poly.type
_entity_poly.pdbx_seq_one_letter_code
_entity_poly.pdbx_strand_id
1 'polypeptide(L)'
;MPWGMLAEKLCASQESSESHTAVAEALAYGSGGSDGEDAVEPPREIWWASLLKQHTEALGFSVPERLEPLRLVSACSGACAEAVALKELGIPFVCEGTSEINEDFRTFQLANTPGIRHQHISLADQLEGKSCALHPQSPCCCVTQSPECLVVGAPCNPFSVMRPKRFHENSVMQHRQTALSFGGVLDLLKKFGPVTMIVETTDGLLSPFDKNTEDSPYKMLLG
;
A
#
# COMPACT_ATOMS: atom_id res chain seq x y z
N MET A 1 -16.27 0.05 20.17
CA MET A 1 -14.91 -0.27 20.65
C MET A 1 -14.15 1.05 20.80
N PRO A 2 -13.50 1.36 21.92
CA PRO A 2 -12.75 2.61 22.07
C PRO A 2 -11.51 2.60 21.16
N TRP A 3 -11.29 3.69 20.44
CA TRP A 3 -10.22 3.89 19.46
C TRP A 3 -8.82 3.46 19.96
N GLY A 4 -8.49 3.72 21.23
CA GLY A 4 -7.18 3.39 21.80
C GLY A 4 -6.83 1.89 21.76
N MET A 5 -7.81 1.01 22.01
CA MET A 5 -7.57 -0.45 22.00
C MET A 5 -7.33 -1.00 20.59
N LEU A 6 -7.91 -0.36 19.58
CA LEU A 6 -7.71 -0.78 18.19
C LEU A 6 -6.33 -0.31 17.71
N ALA A 7 -5.94 0.92 18.02
CA ALA A 7 -4.64 1.47 17.66
C ALA A 7 -3.47 0.64 18.21
N GLU A 8 -3.50 0.24 19.49
CA GLU A 8 -2.45 -0.58 20.10
C GLU A 8 -2.27 -1.93 19.38
N LYS A 9 -3.38 -2.59 19.03
CA LYS A 9 -3.35 -3.86 18.29
C LYS A 9 -2.80 -3.70 16.87
N LEU A 10 -3.15 -2.61 16.20
CA LEU A 10 -2.65 -2.34 14.86
C LEU A 10 -1.15 -2.03 14.85
N CYS A 11 -0.68 -1.20 15.79
CA CYS A 11 0.75 -0.89 15.94
C CYS A 11 1.58 -2.15 16.19
N ALA A 12 1.15 -3.04 17.09
CA ALA A 12 1.83 -4.31 17.36
C ALA A 12 1.88 -5.25 16.14
N SER A 13 0.93 -5.12 15.19
CA SER A 13 0.91 -5.91 13.96
C SER A 13 1.75 -5.32 12.81
N GLN A 14 2.15 -4.05 12.92
CA GLN A 14 2.92 -3.31 11.92
C GLN A 14 4.41 -3.21 12.23
N GLU A 15 4.94 -3.87 13.27
CA GLU A 15 6.35 -3.77 13.64
C GLU A 15 7.30 -4.28 12.52
N SER A 16 7.61 -3.42 11.56
CA SER A 16 8.97 -3.24 11.08
C SER A 16 9.74 -2.61 12.24
N SER A 17 10.78 -3.28 12.72
CA SER A 17 11.53 -2.90 13.91
C SER A 17 11.86 -1.41 13.97
N GLU A 18 11.76 -0.83 15.17
CA GLU A 18 12.07 0.57 15.54
C GLU A 18 13.47 1.05 15.10
N SER A 19 14.34 0.16 14.60
CA SER A 19 15.67 0.48 14.11
C SER A 19 15.76 1.26 12.78
N HIS A 20 14.64 1.64 12.16
CA HIS A 20 14.63 2.14 10.77
C HIS A 20 13.98 3.50 10.53
N THR A 21 13.57 4.26 11.56
CA THR A 21 13.40 5.72 11.40
C THR A 21 14.66 6.36 10.81
N ALA A 22 15.84 5.84 11.17
CA ALA A 22 17.13 6.29 10.65
C ALA A 22 17.32 6.13 9.12
N VAL A 23 16.66 5.16 8.47
CA VAL A 23 16.80 4.95 7.01
C VAL A 23 15.85 5.84 6.23
N ALA A 24 14.64 6.07 6.74
CA ALA A 24 13.73 7.07 6.21
C ALA A 24 14.28 8.50 6.38
N GLU A 25 14.93 8.78 7.51
CA GLU A 25 15.71 10.01 7.72
C GLU A 25 16.87 10.10 6.71
N ALA A 26 17.67 9.05 6.53
CA ALA A 26 18.79 9.07 5.58
C ALA A 26 18.36 9.29 4.11
N LEU A 27 17.17 8.82 3.72
CA LEU A 27 16.61 9.05 2.38
C LEU A 27 15.96 10.44 2.24
N ALA A 28 15.36 10.99 3.30
CA ALA A 28 14.92 12.38 3.32
C ALA A 28 16.09 13.38 3.21
N TYR A 29 17.27 12.98 3.68
CA TYR A 29 18.54 13.73 3.61
C TYR A 29 19.47 13.26 2.48
N GLY A 30 18.93 12.65 1.42
CA GLY A 30 19.71 11.99 0.36
C GLY A 30 20.94 12.77 -0.13
N SER A 31 22.12 12.23 0.20
CA SER A 31 23.35 12.17 -0.62
C SER A 31 23.49 13.14 -1.81
N GLY A 32 23.48 14.44 -1.52
CA GLY A 32 23.91 15.51 -2.43
C GLY A 32 25.01 16.32 -1.75
N GLY A 33 26.27 16.07 -2.11
CA GLY A 33 27.38 16.90 -1.64
C GLY A 33 27.43 18.23 -2.39
N SER A 34 27.20 19.34 -1.69
CA SER A 34 28.04 20.56 -1.72
C SER A 34 27.45 21.61 -0.78
N ASP A 35 28.26 22.04 0.19
CA ASP A 35 28.22 23.33 0.90
C ASP A 35 26.86 23.86 1.41
N GLY A 36 26.57 23.56 2.67
CA GLY A 36 26.18 24.61 3.63
C GLY A 36 24.78 25.21 3.54
N GLU A 37 23.80 24.57 2.91
CA GLU A 37 22.39 24.90 3.17
C GLU A 37 21.84 23.89 4.19
N ASP A 38 21.70 24.36 5.43
CA ASP A 38 20.97 23.64 6.47
C ASP A 38 19.62 23.20 5.89
N ALA A 39 19.45 21.88 5.71
CA ALA A 39 18.18 21.32 5.32
C ALA A 39 17.14 21.76 6.35
N VAL A 40 16.31 22.73 5.96
CA VAL A 40 15.31 23.33 6.82
C VAL A 40 14.33 22.23 7.21
N GLU A 41 14.35 21.79 8.47
CA GLU A 41 13.34 20.86 8.97
C GLU A 41 11.97 21.48 8.67
N PRO A 42 11.06 20.76 7.97
CA PRO A 42 9.73 21.28 7.72
C PRO A 42 9.07 21.55 9.08
N PRO A 43 8.32 22.66 9.21
CA PRO A 43 7.71 23.00 10.48
C PRO A 43 6.82 21.85 10.96
N ARG A 44 7.11 21.31 12.14
CA ARG A 44 6.39 20.17 12.75
C ARG A 44 4.89 20.46 12.98
N GLU A 45 4.51 21.73 12.92
CA GLU A 45 3.13 22.21 13.08
C GLU A 45 2.34 22.18 11.76
N ILE A 46 2.99 22.04 10.60
CA ILE A 46 2.30 22.03 9.31
C ILE A 46 2.03 20.58 8.89
N TRP A 47 0.75 20.28 8.68
CA TRP A 47 0.30 18.99 8.21
C TRP A 47 0.85 18.67 6.81
N TRP A 48 1.31 17.42 6.61
CA TRP A 48 1.97 16.99 5.36
C TRP A 48 1.12 17.25 4.11
N ALA A 49 -0.20 17.06 4.19
CA ALA A 49 -1.10 17.25 3.05
C ALA A 49 -1.17 18.72 2.64
N SER A 50 -1.11 19.63 3.61
CA SER A 50 -1.05 21.08 3.34
C SER A 50 0.27 21.47 2.68
N LEU A 51 1.40 20.96 3.17
CA LEU A 51 2.70 21.17 2.54
C LEU A 51 2.74 20.64 1.11
N LEU A 52 2.28 19.40 0.91
CA LEU A 52 2.25 18.79 -0.42
C LEU A 52 1.43 19.63 -1.39
N LYS A 53 0.25 20.09 -0.98
CA LYS A 53 -0.60 20.96 -1.80
C LYS A 53 0.08 22.28 -2.17
N GLN A 54 0.71 22.95 -1.20
CA GLN A 54 1.43 24.20 -1.45
C GLN A 54 2.60 23.99 -2.43
N HIS A 55 3.36 22.91 -2.27
CA HIS A 55 4.50 22.61 -3.14
C HIS A 55 4.07 22.23 -4.56
N THR A 56 3.00 21.45 -4.72
CA THR A 56 2.49 21.12 -6.06
C THR A 56 1.95 22.36 -6.77
N GLU A 57 1.23 23.23 -6.06
CA GLU A 57 0.78 24.54 -6.58
C GLU A 57 1.96 25.43 -7.01
N ALA A 58 3.02 25.50 -6.20
CA ALA A 58 4.24 26.26 -6.50
C ALA A 58 4.98 25.73 -7.74
N LEU A 59 4.91 24.42 -8.00
CA LEU A 59 5.45 23.78 -9.21
C LEU A 59 4.53 23.95 -10.44
N GLY A 60 3.41 24.66 -10.30
CA GLY A 60 2.43 24.86 -11.37
C GLY A 60 1.53 23.64 -11.63
N PHE A 61 1.54 22.64 -10.74
CA PHE A 61 0.57 21.56 -10.78
C PHE A 61 -0.73 21.99 -10.13
N SER A 62 -1.82 21.92 -10.89
CA SER A 62 -3.18 22.03 -10.36
C SER A 62 -3.82 20.66 -10.32
N VAL A 63 -4.49 20.32 -9.22
CA VAL A 63 -5.36 19.14 -9.18
C VAL A 63 -6.56 19.42 -10.11
N PRO A 64 -6.76 18.65 -11.18
CA PRO A 64 -7.90 18.88 -12.07
C PRO A 64 -9.21 18.67 -11.31
N GLU A 65 -10.18 19.55 -11.53
CA GLU A 65 -11.55 19.33 -11.02
C GLU A 65 -12.09 18.02 -11.59
N ARG A 66 -12.59 17.16 -10.70
CA ARG A 66 -13.22 15.89 -11.08
C ARG A 66 -14.73 16.05 -11.01
N LEU A 67 -15.40 15.65 -12.09
CA LEU A 67 -16.87 15.59 -12.14
C LEU A 67 -17.43 14.45 -11.29
N GLU A 68 -16.64 13.39 -11.11
CA GLU A 68 -17.01 12.19 -10.36
C GLU A 68 -15.91 11.81 -9.34
N PRO A 69 -16.30 11.27 -8.17
CA PRO A 69 -15.34 10.71 -7.22
C PRO A 69 -14.45 9.65 -7.87
N LEU A 70 -13.17 9.63 -7.50
CA LEU A 70 -12.22 8.59 -7.89
C LEU A 70 -12.70 7.21 -7.46
N ARG A 71 -12.74 6.23 -8.37
CA ARG A 71 -12.97 4.83 -8.00
C ARG A 71 -11.68 4.16 -7.52
N LEU A 72 -11.60 3.89 -6.23
CA LEU A 72 -10.47 3.25 -5.56
C LEU A 72 -10.76 1.76 -5.34
N VAL A 73 -9.81 0.91 -5.69
CA VAL A 73 -9.69 -0.45 -5.15
C VAL A 73 -8.36 -0.55 -4.41
N SER A 74 -8.41 -1.16 -3.24
CA SER A 74 -7.24 -1.47 -2.44
C SER A 74 -7.09 -2.98 -2.29
N ALA A 75 -5.85 -3.45 -2.30
CA ALA A 75 -5.52 -4.85 -2.10
C ALA A 75 -4.38 -5.01 -1.09
N CYS A 76 -4.48 -6.04 -0.24
CA CYS A 76 -3.60 -6.21 0.92
C CYS A 76 -3.61 -4.92 1.77
N SER A 77 -4.81 -4.45 2.07
CA SER A 77 -5.08 -3.05 2.36
C SER A 77 -4.54 -2.57 3.71
N GLY A 78 -4.28 -3.45 4.68
CA GLY A 78 -3.85 -3.06 6.02
C GLY A 78 -4.82 -2.05 6.63
N ALA A 79 -4.32 -0.88 7.03
CA ALA A 79 -5.16 0.22 7.55
C ALA A 79 -5.94 0.99 6.46
N CYS A 80 -5.75 0.70 5.16
CA CYS A 80 -6.26 1.45 4.02
C CYS A 80 -5.75 2.91 4.04
N ALA A 81 -4.43 3.06 4.14
CA ALA A 81 -3.75 4.34 4.30
C ALA A 81 -4.01 5.28 3.11
N GLU A 82 -4.15 4.74 1.92
CA GLU A 82 -4.51 5.45 0.70
C GLU A 82 -5.87 6.15 0.80
N ALA A 83 -6.86 5.54 1.49
CA ALA A 83 -8.14 6.21 1.72
C ALA A 83 -7.98 7.40 2.67
N VAL A 84 -7.13 7.28 3.69
CA VAL A 84 -6.79 8.39 4.59
C VAL A 84 -6.10 9.51 3.80
N ALA A 85 -5.09 9.17 2.99
CA ALA A 85 -4.37 10.14 2.16
C ALA A 85 -5.32 10.90 1.22
N LEU A 86 -6.24 10.21 0.55
CA LEU A 86 -7.23 10.85 -0.33
C LEU A 86 -8.15 11.82 0.43
N LYS A 87 -8.56 11.48 1.66
CA LYS A 87 -9.35 12.38 2.52
C LYS A 87 -8.60 13.63 2.90
N GLU A 88 -7.35 13.46 3.37
CA GLU A 88 -6.50 14.58 3.79
C GLU A 88 -6.16 15.52 2.62
N LEU A 89 -6.05 14.97 1.42
CA LEU A 89 -5.85 15.76 0.19
C LEU A 89 -7.15 16.36 -0.36
N GLY A 90 -8.30 16.09 0.25
CA GLY A 90 -9.60 16.57 -0.21
C GLY A 90 -10.02 16.00 -1.56
N ILE A 91 -9.49 14.84 -1.96
CA ILE A 91 -9.82 14.18 -3.23
C ILE A 91 -11.08 13.33 -3.01
N PRO A 92 -12.21 13.63 -3.67
CA PRO A 92 -13.41 12.81 -3.55
C PRO A 92 -13.16 11.41 -4.13
N PHE A 93 -13.54 10.37 -3.40
CA PHE A 93 -13.40 8.99 -3.86
C PHE A 93 -14.54 8.09 -3.38
N VAL A 94 -14.72 6.98 -4.09
CA VAL A 94 -15.52 5.82 -3.68
C VAL A 94 -14.57 4.63 -3.57
N CYS A 95 -14.53 4.02 -2.40
CA CYS A 95 -13.77 2.78 -2.20
C CYS A 95 -14.63 1.60 -2.65
N GLU A 96 -14.44 1.14 -3.88
CA GLU A 96 -15.16 0.02 -4.46
C GLU A 96 -14.83 -1.27 -3.71
N GLY A 97 -13.55 -1.51 -3.39
CA GLY A 97 -13.20 -2.72 -2.67
C GLY A 97 -11.89 -2.67 -1.91
N THR A 98 -11.84 -3.40 -0.79
CA THR A 98 -10.60 -3.71 -0.07
C THR A 98 -10.41 -5.23 0.06
N SER A 99 -9.18 -5.69 0.32
CA SER A 99 -8.90 -7.06 0.77
C SER A 99 -7.91 -7.07 1.93
N GLU A 100 -8.31 -7.67 3.05
CA GLU A 100 -7.51 -7.68 4.28
C GLU A 100 -7.84 -8.90 5.15
N ILE A 101 -6.82 -9.70 5.49
CA ILE A 101 -6.96 -10.96 6.23
C ILE A 101 -7.20 -10.74 7.72
N ASN A 102 -6.70 -9.65 8.29
CA ASN A 102 -6.82 -9.33 9.69
C ASN A 102 -8.14 -8.57 9.96
N GLU A 103 -8.96 -9.14 10.85
CA GLU A 103 -10.25 -8.59 11.22
C GLU A 103 -10.18 -7.23 11.91
N ASP A 104 -9.14 -6.99 12.72
CA ASP A 104 -8.95 -5.72 13.41
C ASP A 104 -8.72 -4.59 12.39
N PHE A 105 -7.90 -4.85 11.36
CA PHE A 105 -7.71 -3.91 10.26
C PHE A 105 -8.98 -3.70 9.44
N ARG A 106 -9.72 -4.76 9.12
CA ARG A 106 -11.02 -4.62 8.45
C ARG A 106 -12.00 -3.74 9.23
N THR A 107 -12.07 -3.95 10.55
CA THR A 107 -12.89 -3.14 11.45
C THR A 107 -12.43 -1.67 11.45
N PHE A 108 -11.13 -1.44 11.52
CA PHE A 108 -10.54 -0.11 11.43
C PHE A 108 -10.90 0.61 10.13
N GLN A 109 -10.80 -0.08 9.00
CA GLN A 109 -11.12 0.48 7.68
C GLN A 109 -12.57 0.97 7.62
N LEU A 110 -13.53 0.22 8.16
CA LEU A 110 -14.95 0.62 8.14
C LEU A 110 -15.23 1.81 9.05
N ALA A 111 -14.56 1.87 10.21
CA ALA A 111 -14.69 3.00 11.12
C ALA A 111 -14.11 4.29 10.52
N ASN A 112 -13.03 4.17 9.75
CA ASN A 112 -12.31 5.33 9.20
C ASN A 112 -12.74 5.70 7.79
N THR A 113 -13.28 4.78 7.01
CA THR A 113 -13.67 4.97 5.62
C THR A 113 -15.11 4.49 5.44
N PRO A 114 -16.10 5.22 6.00
CA PRO A 114 -17.50 4.92 5.76
C PRO A 114 -17.77 5.02 4.25
N GLY A 115 -18.34 3.97 3.67
CA GLY A 115 -18.61 3.89 2.23
C GLY A 115 -17.75 2.90 1.44
N ILE A 116 -16.91 2.08 2.09
CA ILE A 116 -16.35 0.88 1.45
C ILE A 116 -17.50 -0.01 0.98
N ARG A 117 -17.58 -0.27 -0.33
CA ARG A 117 -18.67 -1.08 -0.92
C ARG A 117 -18.45 -2.57 -0.72
N HIS A 118 -17.21 -3.05 -0.87
CA HIS A 118 -16.88 -4.46 -0.73
C HIS A 118 -15.62 -4.63 0.11
N GLN A 119 -15.67 -5.45 1.17
CA GLN A 119 -14.48 -5.79 1.95
C GLN A 119 -14.26 -7.30 1.92
N HIS A 120 -13.23 -7.76 1.20
CA HIS A 120 -12.93 -9.18 1.06
C HIS A 120 -11.97 -9.63 2.15
N ILE A 121 -12.09 -10.90 2.58
CA ILE A 121 -11.21 -11.47 3.62
C ILE A 121 -9.80 -11.68 3.07
N SER A 122 -9.66 -12.05 1.80
CA SER A 122 -8.35 -12.25 1.19
C SER A 122 -8.27 -11.61 -0.19
N LEU A 123 -7.04 -11.39 -0.66
CA LEU A 123 -6.79 -11.01 -2.05
C LEU A 123 -7.34 -12.07 -3.01
N ALA A 124 -7.20 -13.36 -2.69
CA ALA A 124 -7.77 -14.43 -3.51
C ALA A 124 -9.29 -14.28 -3.67
N ASP A 125 -10.00 -13.97 -2.58
CA ASP A 125 -11.45 -13.76 -2.64
C ASP A 125 -11.82 -12.53 -3.50
N GLN A 126 -11.05 -11.44 -3.39
CA GLN A 126 -11.21 -10.25 -4.22
C GLN A 126 -10.94 -10.55 -5.71
N LEU A 127 -9.92 -11.36 -6.02
CA LEU A 127 -9.57 -11.80 -7.38
C LEU A 127 -10.59 -12.77 -7.96
N GLU A 128 -11.16 -13.66 -7.16
CA GLU A 128 -12.19 -14.61 -7.60
C GLU A 128 -13.59 -13.98 -7.65
N GLY A 129 -13.77 -12.79 -7.08
CA GLY A 129 -15.08 -12.14 -7.01
C GLY A 129 -16.05 -12.87 -6.08
N LYS A 130 -15.52 -13.50 -5.03
CA LYS A 130 -16.32 -14.13 -3.97
C LYS A 130 -17.09 -13.08 -3.17
N SER A 131 -18.12 -13.52 -2.47
CA SER A 131 -18.92 -12.65 -1.59
C SER A 131 -18.04 -11.96 -0.55
N CYS A 132 -18.16 -10.64 -0.46
CA CYS A 132 -17.44 -9.86 0.53
C CYS A 132 -17.98 -10.06 1.97
N ALA A 133 -17.15 -9.74 2.97
CA ALA A 133 -17.48 -9.85 4.38
C ALA A 133 -18.59 -8.89 4.84
N LEU A 134 -18.82 -7.79 4.13
CA LEU A 134 -19.89 -6.82 4.44
C LEU A 134 -21.28 -7.34 4.06
N HIS A 135 -21.35 -8.22 3.06
CA HIS A 135 -22.60 -8.68 2.48
C HIS A 135 -22.61 -10.21 2.36
N PRO A 136 -22.51 -10.94 3.48
CA PRO A 136 -22.32 -12.40 3.47
C PRO A 136 -23.50 -13.15 2.85
N GLN A 137 -24.69 -12.54 2.81
CA GLN A 137 -25.90 -13.13 2.25
C GLN A 137 -26.11 -12.80 0.76
N SER A 138 -25.26 -11.96 0.18
CA SER A 138 -25.37 -11.56 -1.22
C SER A 138 -24.39 -12.38 -2.06
N PRO A 139 -24.86 -13.46 -2.72
CA PRO A 139 -24.04 -14.16 -3.70
C PRO A 139 -23.66 -13.19 -4.82
N CYS A 140 -22.39 -13.21 -5.23
CA CYS A 140 -21.80 -12.30 -6.23
C CYS A 140 -21.63 -10.84 -5.77
N CYS A 141 -21.58 -10.59 -4.46
CA CYS A 141 -21.21 -9.26 -3.95
C CYS A 141 -19.70 -9.01 -4.10
N CYS A 142 -19.30 -8.51 -5.27
CA CYS A 142 -17.92 -8.26 -5.65
C CYS A 142 -17.76 -6.92 -6.37
N VAL A 143 -16.50 -6.49 -6.54
CA VAL A 143 -16.17 -5.29 -7.33
C VAL A 143 -16.48 -5.56 -8.80
N THR A 144 -17.45 -4.83 -9.35
CA THR A 144 -17.91 -4.98 -10.74
C THR A 144 -17.40 -3.90 -11.67
N GLN A 145 -17.01 -2.74 -11.13
CA GLN A 145 -16.50 -1.63 -11.91
C GLN A 145 -14.97 -1.64 -11.95
N SER A 146 -14.41 -1.32 -13.12
CA SER A 146 -12.98 -1.06 -13.22
C SER A 146 -12.60 0.16 -12.38
N PRO A 147 -11.69 0.02 -11.41
CA PRO A 147 -11.18 1.15 -10.64
C PRO A 147 -10.37 2.07 -11.54
N GLU A 148 -10.34 3.34 -11.17
CA GLU A 148 -9.39 4.29 -11.77
C GLU A 148 -8.05 4.21 -11.07
N CYS A 149 -8.06 4.01 -9.75
CA CYS A 149 -6.87 3.83 -8.94
C CYS A 149 -6.93 2.46 -8.24
N LEU A 150 -5.91 1.65 -8.49
CA LEU A 150 -5.66 0.40 -7.76
C LEU A 150 -4.41 0.58 -6.89
N VAL A 151 -4.54 0.42 -5.58
CA VAL A 151 -3.41 0.45 -4.65
C VAL A 151 -3.16 -0.95 -4.10
N VAL A 152 -1.90 -1.38 -4.08
CA VAL A 152 -1.50 -2.69 -3.55
C VAL A 152 -0.35 -2.54 -2.58
N GLY A 153 -0.59 -2.82 -1.30
CA GLY A 153 0.44 -2.97 -0.27
C GLY A 153 0.88 -4.43 -0.17
N ALA A 154 1.65 -4.92 -1.15
CA ALA A 154 2.00 -6.34 -1.21
C ALA A 154 2.87 -6.75 0.00
N PRO A 155 2.69 -7.95 0.59
CA PRO A 155 3.48 -8.36 1.74
C PRO A 155 4.99 -8.27 1.45
N CYS A 156 5.70 -7.49 2.26
CA CYS A 156 7.11 -7.21 2.03
C CYS A 156 8.08 -8.29 2.55
N ASN A 157 7.63 -9.14 3.48
CA ASN A 157 8.46 -10.11 4.19
C ASN A 157 9.31 -11.04 3.27
N PRO A 158 8.81 -11.57 2.13
CA PRO A 158 9.64 -12.36 1.22
C PRO A 158 10.91 -11.63 0.77
N PHE A 159 10.79 -10.31 0.58
CA PHE A 159 11.80 -9.46 -0.03
C PHE A 159 12.60 -8.65 0.99
N SER A 160 12.05 -8.40 2.18
CA SER A 160 12.71 -7.62 3.21
C SER A 160 14.15 -8.09 3.46
N VAL A 161 15.10 -7.15 3.32
CA VAL A 161 16.53 -7.38 3.60
C VAL A 161 16.78 -7.71 5.06
N MET A 162 15.83 -7.37 5.94
CA MET A 162 15.85 -7.66 7.36
C MET A 162 15.40 -9.09 7.69
N ARG A 163 14.77 -9.82 6.75
CA ARG A 163 14.31 -11.18 7.00
C ARG A 163 15.51 -12.12 7.17
N PRO A 164 15.57 -12.90 8.26
CA PRO A 164 16.59 -13.95 8.41
C PRO A 164 16.57 -14.89 7.22
N LYS A 165 17.77 -15.21 6.70
CA LYS A 165 17.96 -16.06 5.52
C LYS A 165 17.35 -15.47 4.22
N ARG A 166 17.07 -14.17 4.14
CA ARG A 166 16.58 -13.53 2.89
C ARG A 166 17.45 -13.85 1.68
N PHE A 167 18.77 -13.91 1.85
CA PHE A 167 19.73 -14.19 0.77
C PHE A 167 20.24 -15.64 0.74
N HIS A 168 19.54 -16.57 1.40
CA HIS A 168 19.81 -18.00 1.17
C HIS A 168 19.20 -18.43 -0.14
N GLU A 169 19.86 -19.37 -0.82
CA GLU A 169 19.40 -19.96 -2.07
C GLU A 169 17.93 -20.39 -1.97
N ASN A 170 17.12 -20.04 -2.98
CA ASN A 170 15.68 -20.31 -3.08
C ASN A 170 14.78 -19.73 -1.97
N SER A 171 15.33 -19.01 -0.99
CA SER A 171 14.58 -18.51 0.19
C SER A 171 13.45 -17.54 -0.17
N VAL A 172 13.62 -16.75 -1.23
CA VAL A 172 12.57 -15.84 -1.73
C VAL A 172 11.47 -16.65 -2.41
N MET A 173 11.82 -17.49 -3.39
CA MET A 173 10.83 -18.21 -4.20
C MET A 173 10.03 -19.24 -3.40
N GLN A 174 10.62 -19.80 -2.34
CA GLN A 174 9.94 -20.74 -1.44
C GLN A 174 9.13 -20.04 -0.33
N HIS A 175 9.22 -18.72 -0.18
CA HIS A 175 8.48 -18.02 0.86
C HIS A 175 6.97 -17.98 0.52
N ARG A 176 6.12 -18.35 1.48
CA ARG A 176 4.66 -18.50 1.28
C ARG A 176 3.95 -17.25 0.76
N GLN A 177 4.50 -16.06 0.99
CA GLN A 177 3.91 -14.77 0.56
C GLN A 177 4.43 -14.29 -0.81
N THR A 178 5.39 -14.99 -1.42
CA THR A 178 5.97 -14.59 -2.71
C THR A 178 4.95 -14.65 -3.84
N ALA A 179 4.13 -15.71 -3.87
CA ALA A 179 3.06 -15.85 -4.86
C ALA A 179 2.04 -14.70 -4.78
N LEU A 180 1.69 -14.26 -3.56
CA LEU A 180 0.77 -13.14 -3.36
C LEU A 180 1.35 -11.83 -3.89
N SER A 181 2.64 -11.62 -3.65
CA SER A 181 3.32 -10.35 -3.95
C SER A 181 3.73 -10.20 -5.41
N PHE A 182 3.85 -11.32 -6.15
CA PHE A 182 4.09 -11.32 -7.59
C PHE A 182 2.84 -11.64 -8.39
N GLY A 183 2.37 -12.89 -8.29
CA GLY A 183 1.24 -13.38 -9.05
C GLY A 183 -0.01 -12.57 -8.76
N GLY A 184 -0.30 -12.35 -7.47
CA GLY A 184 -1.47 -11.57 -7.06
C GLY A 184 -1.50 -10.14 -7.61
N VAL A 185 -0.35 -9.45 -7.63
CA VAL A 185 -0.24 -8.09 -8.20
C VAL A 185 -0.52 -8.09 -9.70
N LEU A 186 0.10 -9.00 -10.45
CA LEU A 186 -0.14 -9.13 -11.90
C LEU A 186 -1.58 -9.54 -12.21
N ASP A 187 -2.17 -10.42 -11.39
CA ASP A 187 -3.55 -10.87 -11.55
C ASP A 187 -4.54 -9.75 -11.26
N LEU A 188 -4.25 -8.86 -10.30
CA LEU A 188 -5.05 -7.66 -10.06
C LEU A 188 -4.99 -6.70 -11.24
N LEU A 189 -3.79 -6.45 -11.78
CA LEU A 189 -3.60 -5.60 -12.96
C LEU A 189 -4.42 -6.12 -14.14
N LYS A 190 -4.34 -7.44 -14.41
CA LYS A 190 -5.10 -8.10 -15.48
C LYS A 190 -6.60 -8.09 -15.22
N LYS A 191 -7.03 -8.35 -13.98
CA LYS A 191 -8.45 -8.42 -13.62
C LYS A 191 -9.13 -7.07 -13.74
N PHE A 192 -8.53 -6.03 -13.17
CA PHE A 192 -9.18 -4.73 -12.99
C PHE A 192 -8.88 -3.75 -14.11
N GLY A 193 -7.72 -3.86 -14.77
CA GLY A 193 -7.28 -2.94 -15.81
C GLY A 193 -7.38 -1.47 -15.39
N PRO A 194 -6.84 -1.07 -14.21
CA PRO A 194 -6.98 0.28 -13.70
C PRO A 194 -6.29 1.30 -14.61
N VAL A 195 -6.75 2.55 -14.54
CA VAL A 195 -6.06 3.68 -15.19
C VAL A 195 -4.69 3.91 -14.55
N THR A 196 -4.62 3.79 -13.22
CA THR A 196 -3.38 3.93 -12.45
C THR A 196 -3.29 2.81 -11.42
N MET A 197 -2.10 2.20 -11.32
CA MET A 197 -1.78 1.22 -10.31
C MET A 197 -0.59 1.72 -9.48
N ILE A 198 -0.74 1.70 -8.16
CA ILE A 198 0.31 2.01 -7.21
C ILE A 198 0.64 0.73 -6.46
N VAL A 199 1.91 0.32 -6.52
CA VAL A 199 2.40 -0.87 -5.81
C VAL A 199 3.44 -0.43 -4.81
N GLU A 200 3.16 -0.68 -3.53
CA GLU A 200 4.14 -0.51 -2.46
C GLU A 200 4.87 -1.84 -2.23
N THR A 201 6.18 -1.75 -2.05
CA THR A 201 7.06 -2.88 -1.76
C THR A 201 8.37 -2.36 -1.17
N THR A 202 9.20 -3.27 -0.67
CA THR A 202 10.53 -2.93 -0.11
C THR A 202 11.64 -2.99 -1.15
N ASP A 203 12.72 -2.24 -0.93
CA ASP A 203 13.96 -2.24 -1.76
C ASP A 203 14.56 -3.62 -1.99
N GLY A 204 14.28 -4.57 -1.10
CA GLY A 204 14.67 -5.95 -1.26
C GLY A 204 14.06 -6.65 -2.49
N LEU A 205 13.06 -6.04 -3.15
CA LEU A 205 12.55 -6.48 -4.44
C LEU A 205 13.55 -6.23 -5.59
N LEU A 206 14.35 -5.16 -5.47
CA LEU A 206 15.41 -4.81 -6.42
C LEU A 206 16.70 -5.57 -6.14
N SER A 207 16.85 -6.09 -4.92
CA SER A 207 18.02 -6.88 -4.51
C SER A 207 18.02 -8.28 -5.14
N PRO A 208 19.19 -8.92 -5.30
CA PRO A 208 19.26 -10.28 -5.80
C PRO A 208 18.43 -11.30 -5.01
N PHE A 209 18.11 -12.42 -5.66
CA PHE A 209 17.43 -13.55 -5.01
C PHE A 209 18.24 -14.10 -3.84
N ASP A 210 19.55 -14.27 -4.02
CA ASP A 210 20.48 -14.77 -3.03
C ASP A 210 21.90 -14.22 -3.26
N LYS A 211 22.87 -14.67 -2.47
CA LYS A 211 24.26 -14.18 -2.55
C LYS A 211 25.00 -14.60 -3.82
N ASN A 212 24.48 -15.56 -4.58
CA ASN A 212 25.17 -16.19 -5.71
C ASN A 212 24.58 -15.76 -7.06
N THR A 213 23.58 -14.87 -7.05
CA THR A 213 22.84 -14.44 -8.24
C THR A 213 22.89 -12.92 -8.38
N GLU A 214 22.74 -12.43 -9.61
CA GLU A 214 22.53 -11.00 -9.91
C GLU A 214 21.07 -10.70 -10.33
N ASP A 215 20.28 -11.76 -10.50
CA ASP A 215 18.87 -11.64 -10.83
C ASP A 215 18.08 -11.22 -9.61
N SER A 216 17.20 -10.23 -9.81
CA SER A 216 16.31 -9.73 -8.78
C SER A 216 14.88 -10.19 -9.06
N PRO A 217 14.07 -10.28 -8.00
CA PRO A 217 12.65 -10.55 -8.17
C PRO A 217 11.93 -9.51 -9.05
N TYR A 218 12.38 -8.25 -9.04
CA TYR A 218 11.90 -7.21 -9.95
C TYR A 218 12.17 -7.51 -11.43
N LYS A 219 13.38 -7.97 -11.79
CA LYS A 219 13.67 -8.36 -13.18
C LYS A 219 12.74 -9.47 -13.64
N MET A 220 12.51 -10.47 -12.79
CA MET A 220 11.57 -11.57 -13.08
C MET A 220 10.13 -11.08 -13.29
N LEU A 221 9.69 -10.02 -12.61
CA LEU A 221 8.37 -9.42 -12.79
C LEU A 221 8.15 -8.79 -14.17
N LEU A 222 9.21 -8.24 -14.76
CA LEU A 222 9.14 -7.49 -16.00
C LEU A 222 9.40 -8.33 -17.26
N GLY A 223 9.97 -9.52 -17.11
CA GLY A 223 10.41 -10.36 -18.23
C GLY A 223 11.73 -9.89 -18.82
#